data_AF-C1BK49-F1
#
_entry.id   AF-C1BK49-F1
#
_cell.length_a   1.000
_cell.length_b   1.000
_cell.length_c   1.000
_cell.angle_alpha   90.00
_cell.angle_beta   90.00
_cell.angle_gamma   90.00
#
_symmetry.space_group_name_H-M   'P 1'
#
loop_
_entity.id
_entity.type
_entity.pdbx_description
1 polymer ?
#
loop_
_entity_poly.entity_id
_entity_poly.type
_entity_poly.pdbx_seq_one_letter_code
_entity_poly.pdbx_strand_id
1 'polypeptide(L)' 'MVEKFIGTWKMISSENFDDYMKAIGVGFATRQVGNRTKPNLILSIEDQGVICMKSQSTFKTTEIKFKLNDCYDY' A
#
# COMPACT_ATOMS: atom_id res chain seq x y z
N MET A 1 -17.26 -6.72 -7.82
CA MET A 1 -15.88 -7.21 -8.15
C MET A 1 -14.84 -6.66 -7.17
N VAL A 2 -14.80 -5.34 -6.93
CA VAL A 2 -13.94 -4.71 -5.90
C VAL A 2 -14.30 -5.17 -4.48
N GLU A 3 -15.58 -5.48 -4.23
CA GLU A 3 -16.08 -5.89 -2.90
C GLU A 3 -15.31 -7.09 -2.31
N LYS A 4 -14.77 -7.97 -3.16
CA LYS A 4 -13.96 -9.12 -2.72
C LYS A 4 -12.63 -8.74 -2.07
N PHE A 5 -12.13 -7.53 -2.34
CA PHE A 5 -10.88 -7.01 -1.80
C PHE A 5 -11.08 -6.18 -0.53
N ILE A 6 -12.33 -5.88 -0.16
CA ILE A 6 -12.66 -5.07 1.02
C ILE A 6 -12.33 -5.83 2.29
N GLY A 7 -11.62 -5.17 3.19
CA GLY A 7 -11.18 -5.75 4.45
C GLY A 7 -9.81 -5.28 4.89
N THR A 8 -9.29 -5.93 5.94
CA THR A 8 -7.95 -5.68 6.47
C THR A 8 -7.06 -6.88 6.17
N TRP A 9 -5.97 -6.63 5.47
CA TRP A 9 -5.00 -7.62 5.02
C TRP A 9 -3.71 -7.44 5.79
N LYS A 10 -3.24 -8.51 6.41
CA LYS A 10 -1.94 -8.54 7.09
C LYS A 10 -0.90 -9.11 6.14
N MET A 11 0.23 -8.43 6.00
CA MET A 11 1.36 -8.96 5.23
C MET A 11 1.92 -10.23 5.89
N ILE A 12 1.97 -11.33 5.14
CA ILE A 12 2.47 -12.64 5.60
C ILE A 12 3.91 -12.86 5.15
N SER A 13 4.20 -12.59 3.87
CA SER A 13 5.52 -12.72 3.26
C SER A 13 5.84 -11.50 2.39
N SER A 14 7.13 -11.29 2.13
CA SER A 14 7.66 -10.27 1.23
C SER A 14 8.96 -10.79 0.62
N GLU A 15 9.00 -10.88 -0.70
CA GLU A 15 10.13 -11.42 -1.45
C GLU A 15 10.63 -10.34 -2.42
N ASN A 16 11.95 -10.19 -2.55
CA ASN A 16 12.60 -9.26 -3.48
C ASN A 16 12.28 -7.75 -3.27
N PHE A 17 11.71 -7.35 -2.13
CA PHE A 17 11.30 -5.97 -1.88
C PHE A 17 12.47 -4.97 -1.75
N ASP A 18 13.64 -5.41 -1.25
CA ASP A 18 14.84 -4.55 -1.22
C ASP A 18 15.30 -4.16 -2.62
N ASP A 19 15.35 -5.14 -3.53
CA ASP A 19 15.81 -4.94 -4.90
C ASP A 19 14.81 -4.10 -5.69
N TYR A 20 13.50 -4.29 -5.47
CA TYR A 20 12.47 -3.39 -6.01
C TYR A 20 12.71 -1.94 -5.56
N MET A 21 12.83 -1.72 -4.25
CA MET A 21 13.07 -0.38 -3.70
C MET A 21 14.38 0.23 -4.24
N LYS A 22 15.43 -0.57 -4.39
CA LYS A 22 16.71 -0.14 -4.98
C LYS A 22 16.54 0.29 -6.44
N ALA A 23 15.80 -0.48 -7.24
CA ALA A 23 15.58 -0.19 -8.65
C ALA A 23 14.83 1.13 -8.88
N ILE A 24 13.89 1.48 -8.00
CA ILE A 24 13.17 2.76 -8.03
C ILE A 24 13.93 3.90 -7.31
N GLY A 25 15.21 3.72 -6.99
CA GLY A 25 16.08 4.77 -6.46
C GLY A 25 15.96 5.04 -4.95
N VAL A 26 15.30 4.16 -4.18
CA VAL A 26 15.16 4.35 -2.72
C VAL A 26 16.51 4.11 -2.04
N GLY A 27 16.92 5.10 -1.22
CA GLY A 27 18.18 5.07 -0.46
C GLY A 27 18.24 3.93 0.56
N PHE A 28 19.45 3.41 0.79
CA PHE A 28 19.71 2.21 1.60
C PHE A 28 19.07 2.22 2.99
N ALA A 29 19.14 3.34 3.73
CA ALA A 29 18.57 3.46 5.07
C ALA A 29 17.04 3.25 5.07
N THR A 30 16.33 3.88 4.12
CA THR A 30 14.87 3.71 3.96
C THR A 30 14.52 2.27 3.59
N ARG A 31 15.34 1.60 2.78
CA ARG A 31 15.10 0.19 2.44
C ARG A 31 15.22 -0.74 3.65
N GLN A 32 16.22 -0.52 4.51
CA GLN A 32 16.39 -1.32 5.73
C GLN A 32 15.17 -1.24 6.66
N VAL A 33 14.58 -0.05 6.79
CA VAL A 33 13.34 0.15 7.55
C VAL A 33 12.15 -0.48 6.83
N GLY A 34 12.02 -0.26 5.52
CA GLY A 34 10.93 -0.79 4.69
C GLY A 34 10.84 -2.32 4.71
N ASN A 35 11.98 -3.03 4.57
CA ASN A 35 12.01 -4.49 4.57
C ASN A 35 11.61 -5.12 5.91
N ARG A 36 11.80 -4.41 7.03
CA ARG A 36 11.40 -4.88 8.37
C ARG A 36 9.96 -4.53 8.69
N THR A 37 9.39 -3.60 7.95
CA THR A 37 8.04 -3.11 8.16
C THR A 37 7.04 -4.12 7.59
N LYS A 38 6.09 -4.55 8.43
CA LYS A 38 4.97 -5.41 8.01
C LYS A 38 3.68 -4.60 8.09
N PRO A 39 3.30 -3.86 7.04
CA PRO A 39 2.08 -3.06 7.05
C PRO A 39 0.84 -3.95 7.03
N ASN A 40 -0.24 -3.41 7.59
CA ASN A 40 -1.60 -3.86 7.30
C ASN A 40 -2.14 -3.00 6.15
N LEU A 41 -2.75 -3.65 5.16
CA LEU A 41 -3.45 -2.99 4.06
C LEU A 41 -4.95 -3.02 4.36
N ILE A 42 -5.57 -1.85 4.46
CA ILE A 42 -7.00 -1.69 4.71
C ILE A 42 -7.61 -1.17 3.41
N LEU A 43 -8.59 -1.90 2.88
CA LEU A 43 -9.32 -1.56 1.67
C LEU A 43 -10.79 -1.34 2.02
N SER A 44 -11.34 -0.20 1.62
CA SER A 44 -12.75 0.15 1.79
C SER A 44 -13.32 0.86 0.56
N ILE A 45 -14.65 0.83 0.43
CA ILE A 45 -15.39 1.64 -0.54
C ILE A 45 -16.14 2.70 0.26
N GLU A 46 -15.92 3.95 -0.11
CA GLU A 46 -16.66 5.11 0.40
C GLU A 46 -17.83 5.42 -0.53
N ASP A 47 -18.52 6.54 -0.25
CA ASP A 47 -19.64 6.99 -1.06
C ASP A 47 -19.25 7.16 -2.54
N GLN A 48 -20.25 6.99 -3.42
CA GLN A 48 -20.08 7.15 -4.86
C GLN A 48 -19.01 6.23 -5.48
N GLY A 49 -18.68 5.11 -4.83
CA GLY A 49 -17.77 4.11 -5.37
C GLY A 49 -16.29 4.47 -5.31
N VAL A 50 -15.91 5.45 -4.48
CA VAL A 50 -14.50 5.80 -4.24
C VAL A 50 -13.82 4.67 -3.46
N ILE A 51 -12.72 4.14 -4.00
CA ILE A 51 -11.91 3.11 -3.36
C ILE A 51 -10.88 3.80 -2.50
N CYS A 52 -10.84 3.47 -1.21
CA CYS A 52 -9.82 3.91 -0.27
C CYS A 52 -8.87 2.75 0.04
N MET A 53 -7.58 2.98 -0.19
CA MET A 53 -6.50 2.06 0.10
C MET A 53 -5.55 2.68 1.13
N LYS A 54 -5.45 2.06 2.30
CA LYS A 54 -4.64 2.53 3.41
C LYS A 54 -3.62 1.49 3.81
N SER A 55 -2.34 1.81 3.62
CA SER A 55 -1.22 1.01 4.11
C SER A 55 -0.77 1.58 5.45
N GLN A 56 -0.98 0.83 6.53
CA GLN A 56 -0.68 1.24 7.89
C GLN A 56 0.46 0.39 8.46
N SER A 57 1.52 1.05 8.93
CA SER A 57 2.61 0.42 9.66
C SER A 57 3.03 1.25 10.88
N THR A 58 3.88 0.67 11.73
CA THR A 58 4.51 1.40 12.85
C THR A 58 5.40 2.55 12.39
N PHE A 59 5.90 2.50 11.15
CA PHE A 59 6.79 3.52 10.60
C PHE A 59 6.02 4.65 9.90
N LYS A 60 5.07 4.30 9.02
CA LYS A 60 4.31 5.27 8.24
C LYS A 60 2.93 4.71 7.93
N THR A 61 1.95 5.61 7.88
CA THR A 61 0.64 5.34 7.30
C THR A 61 0.51 6.15 6.01
N THR A 62 0.13 5.49 4.92
CA THR A 62 -0.13 6.12 3.62
C THR A 62 -1.54 5.75 3.18
N GLU A 63 -2.29 6.73 2.68
CA GLU A 63 -3.68 6.57 2.24
C GLU A 63 -3.82 7.10 0.82
N ILE A 64 -4.50 6.35 -0.04
CA ILE A 64 -4.77 6.70 -1.44
C ILE A 64 -6.27 6.49 -1.69
N LYS A 65 -6.93 7.48 -2.26
CA LYS A 65 -8.35 7.43 -2.64
C LYS A 65 -8.48 7.64 -4.14
N PHE A 66 -9.15 6.74 -4.82
CA PHE A 66 -9.28 6.77 -6.28
C PHE A 66 -10.59 6.14 -6.75
N LYS A 67 -11.00 6.45 -7.97
CA LYS A 67 -12.08 5.77 -8.67
C LYS A 67 -11.50 4.91 -9.79
N LEU A 68 -12.11 3.75 -10.02
CA LEU A 68 -11.71 2.89 -11.14
C LEU A 68 -11.95 3.60 -12.47
N ASN A 69 -10.94 3.59 -13.35
CA ASN A 69 -10.95 4.20 -14.68
C ASN A 69 -10.93 5.74 -14.71
N ASP A 70 -10.80 6.40 -13.56
CA ASP A 70 -10.56 7.85 -13.51
C ASP A 70 -9.06 8.11 -13.44
N CYS A 71 -8.60 9.17 -14.12
CA CYS A 71 -7.21 9.59 -14.06
C CYS A 71 -6.92 10.23 -12.69
N TYR A 72 -5.78 9.87 -12.09
CA TYR A 72 -5.35 10.36 -10.79
C TYR A 72 -3.86 10.75 -10.87
N ASP A 73 -3.53 11.95 -10.41
CA ASP A 73 -2.13 12.39 -10.30
C ASP A 73 -1.55 11.91 -8.95
N TYR A 74 -0.50 11.07 -9.02
CA TYR A 74 0.21 10.53 -7.86
C TYR A 74 1.68 10.94 -7.85
#